data_AF-A0A9X1XFN2-F1
#
_entry.id   AF-A0A9X1XFN2-F1
#
_cell.length_a   1.000
_cell.length_b   1.000
_cell.length_c   1.000
_cell.angle_alpha   90.00
_cell.angle_beta   90.00
_cell.angle_gamma   90.00
#
_symmetry.space_group_name_H-M   'P 1'
#
loop_
_entity.id
_entity.type
_entity.pdbx_description
1 polymer ?
#
loop_
_entity_poly.entity_id
_entity_poly.type
_entity_poly.pdbx_seq_one_letter_code
_entity_poly.pdbx_strand_id
1 'polypeptide(L)'
;MHYFTVDDSKLTKTGFIVVADSNLYLVSMKMGFFGGAQTEAIPYNNIKSIDFDLAPDPVGIALTNLGILYLEINGIIGSSKRTIRNIPEEHLDNLRKAIQAKL
;
A
#
# COMPACT_ATOMS: atom_id res chain seq x y z
N MET A 1 -12.71 1.60 24.19
CA MET A 1 -11.93 0.74 23.27
C MET A 1 -12.51 0.93 21.89
N HIS A 2 -11.78 1.60 20.99
CA HIS A 2 -12.19 1.70 19.59
C HIS A 2 -11.69 0.44 18.88
N TYR A 3 -12.62 -0.48 18.62
CA TYR A 3 -12.40 -1.57 17.70
C TYR A 3 -12.32 -0.98 16.29
N PHE A 4 -11.18 -1.11 15.63
CA PHE A 4 -11.10 -0.92 14.19
C PHE A 4 -11.44 -2.27 13.57
N THR A 5 -12.59 -2.36 12.90
CA THR A 5 -12.84 -3.45 11.95
C THR A 5 -11.88 -3.20 10.80
N VAL A 6 -10.79 -3.96 10.74
CA VAL A 6 -9.90 -3.95 9.58
C VAL A 6 -10.66 -4.69 8.49
N ASP A 7 -11.53 -3.96 7.78
CA ASP A 7 -12.41 -4.52 6.76
C ASP A 7 -11.63 -5.04 5.55
N ASP A 8 -10.29 -4.82 5.51
CA ASP A 8 -9.44 -5.33 4.45
C ASP A 8 -7.92 -5.28 4.70
N SER A 9 -7.38 -6.02 5.67
CA SER A 9 -5.91 -6.20 5.76
C SER A 9 -5.46 -7.14 4.65
N LYS A 10 -5.28 -6.62 3.44
CA LYS A 10 -4.98 -7.46 2.29
C LYS A 10 -3.49 -7.71 2.12
N LEU A 11 -3.13 -8.99 2.22
CA LEU A 11 -1.76 -9.47 2.03
C LEU A 11 -1.32 -9.18 0.58
N THR A 12 -0.50 -8.15 0.40
CA THR A 12 0.57 -8.25 -0.58
C THR A 12 1.49 -9.38 -0.12
N LYS A 13 2.18 -10.05 -1.04
CA LYS A 13 3.08 -11.19 -0.73
C LYS A 13 4.12 -10.91 0.36
N THR A 14 4.29 -9.65 0.74
CA THR A 14 5.27 -9.13 1.70
C THR A 14 4.67 -8.26 2.82
N GLY A 15 3.34 -8.08 2.93
CA GLY A 15 2.77 -7.09 3.85
C GLY A 15 1.31 -6.69 3.60
N PHE A 16 0.78 -5.67 4.28
CA PHE A 16 -0.55 -5.10 4.04
C PHE A 16 -0.55 -3.56 4.18
N ILE A 17 -1.59 -2.92 3.65
CA ILE A 17 -1.79 -1.46 3.69
C ILE A 17 -2.95 -1.15 4.63
N VAL A 18 -2.82 -0.10 5.45
CA VAL A 18 -3.93 0.42 6.28
C VAL A 18 -4.18 1.89 5.93
N VAL A 19 -5.40 2.18 5.51
CA VAL A 19 -5.89 3.55 5.28
C VAL A 19 -6.54 4.03 6.58
N ALA A 20 -5.81 4.79 7.39
CA ALA A 20 -6.34 5.37 8.62
C ALA A 20 -6.83 6.81 8.39
N ASP A 21 -7.26 7.50 9.45
CA ASP A 21 -7.80 8.85 9.32
C ASP A 21 -6.75 9.90 8.97
N SER A 22 -5.54 9.79 9.53
CA SER A 22 -4.48 10.80 9.36
C SER A 22 -3.26 10.30 8.60
N ASN A 23 -3.08 8.99 8.49
CA ASN A 23 -1.89 8.38 7.90
C ASN A 23 -2.26 7.16 7.06
N LEU A 24 -1.50 6.95 5.99
CA LEU A 24 -1.39 5.67 5.30
C LEU A 24 -0.29 4.84 5.96
N TYR A 25 -0.59 3.63 6.39
CA TYR A 25 0.41 2.71 6.93
C TYR A 25 0.77 1.64 5.92
N LEU A 26 2.08 1.48 5.67
CA LEU A 26 2.62 0.35 4.93
C LEU A 26 3.24 -0.61 5.94
N VAL A 27 2.67 -1.81 6.05
CA VAL A 27 3.15 -2.85 6.97
C VAL A 27 3.82 -3.95 6.16
N SER A 28 5.11 -4.17 6.42
CA SER A 28 5.93 -5.17 5.72
C SER A 28 6.34 -6.27 6.69
N MET A 29 6.20 -7.54 6.30
CA MET A 29 6.71 -8.65 7.10
C MET A 29 8.23 -8.75 6.94
N LYS A 30 8.98 -8.81 8.05
CA LYS A 30 10.42 -9.08 8.04
C LYS A 30 10.63 -10.60 7.99
N MET A 31 11.20 -11.09 6.89
CA MET A 31 11.62 -12.48 6.75
C MET A 31 13.00 -12.66 7.45
N GLY A 32 13.05 -13.35 8.58
CA GLY A 32 14.29 -13.59 9.35
C GLY A 32 14.06 -14.32 10.67
N PHE A 33 15.15 -14.74 11.35
CA PHE A 33 15.13 -15.60 12.55
C PHE A 33 14.32 -15.03 13.73
N PHE A 34 14.18 -13.71 13.83
CA PHE A 34 13.40 -13.07 14.90
C PHE A 34 11.94 -12.79 14.54
N GLY A 35 11.52 -13.06 13.29
CA GLY A 35 10.19 -12.71 12.80
C GLY A 35 9.84 -11.23 13.00
N GLY A 36 8.61 -10.84 12.61
CA GLY A 36 8.05 -9.53 12.93
C GLY A 36 7.62 -8.71 11.72
N ALA A 37 7.13 -7.50 12.00
CA ALA A 37 6.65 -6.57 10.99
C ALA A 37 7.33 -5.21 11.14
N GLN A 38 7.63 -4.58 10.02
CA GLN A 38 8.00 -3.17 9.94
C GLN A 38 6.77 -2.37 9.54
N THR A 39 6.53 -1.25 10.21
CA THR A 39 5.46 -0.32 9.84
C THR A 39 6.06 1.02 9.46
N GLU A 40 5.70 1.52 8.28
CA GLU A 40 5.98 2.89 7.81
C GLU A 40 4.66 3.68 7.87
N ALA A 41 4.64 4.77 8.64
CA ALA A 41 3.49 5.67 8.71
C ALA A 41 3.75 6.87 7.78
N ILE A 42 2.84 7.10 6.84
CA ILE A 42 2.93 8.17 5.85
C ILE A 42 1.75 9.13 6.08
N PRO A 43 1.99 10.32 6.66
CA PRO A 43 0.99 11.36 6.76
C PRO A 43 0.45 11.75 5.37
N TYR A 44 -0.88 11.92 5.23
CA TYR A 44 -1.49 12.27 3.95
C TYR A 44 -0.98 13.60 3.38
N ASN A 45 -0.70 14.58 4.25
CA ASN A 45 -0.12 15.86 3.86
C ASN A 45 1.30 15.75 3.27
N ASN A 46 1.97 14.61 3.47
CA ASN A 46 3.28 14.33 2.89
C ASN A 46 3.15 13.56 1.56
N ILE A 47 1.97 13.11 1.14
CA ILE A 47 1.78 12.45 -0.16
C ILE A 47 1.66 13.51 -1.24
N LYS A 48 2.66 13.54 -2.14
CA LYS A 48 2.71 14.47 -3.27
C LYS A 48 1.91 13.95 -4.46
N SER A 49 1.99 12.66 -4.75
CA SER A 49 1.22 12.02 -5.82
C SER A 49 0.98 10.55 -5.52
N ILE A 50 -0.13 10.04 -6.04
CA ILE A 50 -0.52 8.63 -5.98
C ILE A 50 -0.99 8.18 -7.36
N ASP A 51 -0.51 7.03 -7.80
CA ASP A 51 -0.91 6.42 -9.06
C ASP A 51 -1.07 4.91 -8.92
N PHE A 52 -1.99 4.34 -9.71
CA PHE A 52 -2.33 2.93 -9.69
C PHE A 52 -2.21 2.36 -11.09
N ASP A 53 -1.57 1.20 -11.20
CA ASP A 53 -1.30 0.56 -12.49
C ASP A 53 -1.41 -0.96 -12.36
N LEU A 54 -1.44 -1.65 -13.50
CA LEU A 54 -1.39 -3.10 -13.59
C LEU A 54 -0.06 -3.51 -14.22
N ALA A 55 0.67 -4.39 -13.54
CA ALA A 55 1.85 -5.01 -14.13
C ALA A 55 1.44 -5.74 -15.43
N PRO A 56 2.27 -5.69 -16.48
CA PRO A 56 2.06 -6.58 -17.62
C PRO A 56 2.08 -8.03 -17.12
N ASP A 57 1.24 -8.90 -17.68
CA ASP A 57 1.26 -10.35 -17.45
C ASP A 57 2.15 -11.03 -18.51
N PRO A 58 3.46 -11.24 -18.24
CA PRO A 58 4.36 -11.81 -19.22
C PRO A 58 4.18 -13.31 -19.45
N VAL A 59 3.32 -14.02 -18.70
CA VAL A 59 3.26 -15.50 -18.75
C VAL A 59 1.85 -16.05 -19.03
N GLY A 60 0.79 -15.22 -19.02
CA GLY A 60 -0.59 -15.69 -19.24
C GLY A 60 -1.06 -16.67 -18.16
N ILE A 61 -0.29 -16.81 -17.09
CA ILE A 61 -0.64 -17.52 -15.88
C ILE A 61 -1.23 -16.43 -15.02
N ALA A 62 -2.56 -16.39 -14.92
CA ALA A 62 -3.32 -15.41 -14.14
C ALA A 62 -2.71 -15.22 -12.73
N LEU A 63 -1.76 -14.30 -12.61
CA LEU A 63 -1.27 -13.83 -11.34
C LEU A 63 -2.36 -12.87 -10.89
N THR A 64 -3.23 -13.30 -9.98
CA THR A 64 -4.36 -12.49 -9.45
C THR A 64 -3.94 -11.17 -8.78
N ASN A 65 -2.63 -10.90 -8.71
CA ASN A 65 -2.00 -9.81 -7.99
C ASN A 65 -1.07 -9.01 -8.93
N LEU A 66 -1.62 -8.39 -9.99
CA LEU A 66 -0.85 -7.50 -10.88
C LEU A 66 -0.86 -6.04 -10.44
N GLY A 67 -1.69 -5.68 -9.46
CA GLY A 67 -1.83 -4.30 -9.01
C GLY A 67 -0.54 -3.70 -8.48
N ILE A 68 -0.28 -2.47 -8.91
CA ILE A 68 0.84 -1.63 -8.50
C ILE A 68 0.28 -0.31 -7.97
N LEU A 69 0.82 0.12 -6.84
CA LEU A 69 0.63 1.43 -6.26
C LEU A 69 1.97 2.18 -6.30
N TYR A 70 1.98 3.33 -6.97
CA TYR A 70 3.06 4.30 -6.95
C TYR A 70 2.72 5.43 -5.98
N LEU A 71 3.61 5.69 -5.04
CA LEU A 71 3.51 6.82 -4.11
C LEU A 71 4.72 7.71 -4.28
N GLU A 72 4.50 9.01 -4.41
CA GLU A 72 5.53 10.03 -4.24
C GLU A 72 5.30 10.75 -2.92
N ILE A 73 6.29 10.72 -2.05
CA ILE A 73 6.21 11.25 -0.68
C ILE A 73 7.21 12.40 -0.55
N ASN A 74 6.75 13.54 -0.05
CA ASN A 74 7.59 14.66 0.34
C ASN A 74 8.50 14.24 1.50
N GLY A 75 9.80 14.31 1.28
CA GLY A 75 10.81 14.14 2.31
C GLY A 75 11.27 15.47 2.87
N ILE A 76 12.18 15.41 3.86
CA ILE A 76 12.85 16.60 4.39
C ILE A 76 13.74 17.25 3.31
N ILE A 77 14.29 16.43 2.40
CA ILE A 77 15.09 16.88 1.25
C ILE A 77 14.55 16.18 0.00
N GLY A 78 13.77 16.91 -0.81
CA GLY A 78 13.19 16.40 -2.05
C GLY A 78 12.00 15.46 -1.86
N SER A 79 11.68 14.68 -2.89
CA SER A 79 10.64 13.65 -2.85
C SER A 79 11.23 12.25 -3.02
N SER A 80 10.61 11.27 -2.35
CA SER A 80 10.98 9.87 -2.49
C SER A 80 9.82 9.08 -3.10
N LYS A 81 10.13 8.18 -4.03
CA LYS A 81 9.14 7.30 -4.65
C LYS A 81 9.08 5.96 -3.91
N ARG A 82 7.88 5.40 -3.76
CA ARG A 82 7.61 4.03 -3.31
C ARG A 82 6.79 3.32 -4.37
N THR A 83 7.09 2.06 -4.58
CA THR A 83 6.32 1.20 -5.49
C THR A 83 5.92 -0.04 -4.70
N ILE A 84 4.63 -0.18 -4.45
CA ILE A 84 4.05 -1.37 -3.84
C ILE A 84 3.47 -2.21 -4.98
N ARG A 85 3.93 -3.46 -5.10
CA ARG A 85 3.49 -4.39 -6.14
C ARG A 85 2.75 -5.56 -5.51
N ASN A 86 2.09 -6.35 -6.35
CA ASN A 86 1.34 -7.53 -5.94
C ASN A 86 0.10 -7.18 -5.11
N ILE A 87 -0.56 -6.09 -5.45
CA ILE A 87 -1.90 -5.77 -4.92
C ILE A 87 -2.91 -6.56 -5.77
N PRO A 88 -3.87 -7.28 -5.16
CA PRO A 88 -4.90 -7.95 -5.96
C PRO A 88 -5.76 -6.91 -6.70
N GLU A 89 -6.00 -7.16 -7.99
CA GLU A 89 -6.59 -6.17 -8.90
C GLU A 89 -7.97 -5.68 -8.44
N GLU A 90 -8.79 -6.61 -7.95
CA GLU A 90 -10.11 -6.38 -7.37
C GLU A 90 -10.13 -5.37 -6.21
N HIS A 91 -8.97 -5.04 -5.64
CA HIS A 91 -8.86 -4.11 -4.50
C HIS A 91 -8.29 -2.75 -4.86
N LEU A 92 -7.73 -2.59 -6.07
CA LEU A 92 -7.14 -1.32 -6.50
C LEU A 92 -8.17 -0.21 -6.47
N ASP A 93 -9.39 -0.46 -6.95
CA ASP A 93 -10.46 0.55 -6.99
C ASP A 93 -10.90 0.99 -5.60
N ASN A 94 -11.09 0.04 -4.68
CA ASN A 94 -11.49 0.34 -3.30
C ASN A 94 -10.37 1.06 -2.55
N LEU A 95 -9.12 0.60 -2.70
CA LEU A 95 -7.95 1.24 -2.11
C LEU A 95 -7.77 2.67 -2.65
N ARG A 96 -7.94 2.87 -3.96
CA ARG A 96 -7.90 4.19 -4.60
C ARG A 96 -8.95 5.12 -4.00
N LYS A 97 -10.21 4.68 -3.93
CA LYS A 97 -11.30 5.47 -3.34
C LYS A 97 -11.02 5.81 -1.87
N ALA A 98 -10.55 4.84 -1.10
CA ALA A 98 -10.27 5.01 0.32
C ALA A 98 -9.16 6.03 0.56
N ILE A 99 -8.06 5.99 -0.22
CA ILE A 99 -6.96 6.96 -0.09
C ILE A 99 -7.39 8.34 -0.62
N GLN A 100 -8.10 8.41 -1.75
CA GLN A 100 -8.59 9.68 -2.30
C GLN A 100 -9.55 10.41 -1.36
N ALA A 101 -10.30 9.70 -0.53
CA ALA A 101 -11.17 10.31 0.47
C ALA A 101 -10.41 10.95 1.65
N LYS A 102 -9.09 10.70 1.77
CA LYS A 102 -8.23 11.20 2.85
C LYS A 102 -7.22 12.27 2.40
N LEU A 103 -6.93 12.33 1.10
CA LEU A 103 -6.08 13.35 0.46
C LEU A 103 -6.85 14.66 0.27
#